data_AF-A0A955TE89-F1
#
_entry.id   AF-A0A955TE89-F1
#
_cell.length_a   1.000
_cell.length_b   1.000
_cell.length_c   1.000
_cell.angle_alpha   90.00
_cell.angle_beta   90.00
_cell.angle_gamma   90.00
#
_symmetry.space_group_name_H-M   'P 1'
#
loop_
_entity.id
_entity.type
_entity.pdbx_description
1 polymer ?
#
loop_
_entity_poly.entity_id
_entity_poly.type
_entity_poly.pdbx_seq_one_letter_code
_entity_poly.pdbx_strand_id
1 'polypeptide(L)' 'KALVIPGGNAFTRNRIDNLIDTAKEFGAKGLAWVKINEEGNLDSSIAKFFN' A
#
# COMPACT_ATOMS: atom_id res chain seq x y z
N LYS A 1 12.77 -3.08 -4.69
CA LYS A 1 12.37 -1.95 -5.57
C LYS A 1 10.87 -1.75 -5.38
N ALA A 2 10.42 -0.51 -5.21
CA ALA A 2 9.01 -0.18 -5.00
C ALA A 2 8.59 0.94 -5.96
N LEU A 3 7.31 1.02 -6.27
CA LEU A 3 6.73 2.12 -7.04
C LEU A 3 6.26 3.20 -6.06
N VAL A 4 6.80 4.41 -6.16
CA VAL A 4 6.36 5.54 -5.35
C VAL A 4 5.25 6.26 -6.09
N ILE A 5 4.11 6.45 -5.41
CA ILE A 5 2.97 7.20 -5.94
C ILE A 5 2.89 8.53 -5.20
N PRO A 6 3.26 9.66 -5.83
CA PRO A 6 3.11 10.99 -5.24
C PRO A 6 1.65 11.25 -4.85
N GLY A 7 1.41 11.71 -3.62
CA GLY A 7 0.04 11.93 -3.11
C GLY A 7 -0.73 10.64 -2.79
N GLY A 8 -0.09 9.47 -2.79
CA GLY A 8 -0.71 8.20 -2.43
C GLY A 8 -1.23 8.13 -0.98
N ASN A 9 -0.87 9.10 -0.12
CA ASN A 9 -1.45 9.26 1.20
C ASN A 9 -2.97 9.54 1.18
N ALA A 10 -3.49 10.09 0.08
CA ALA A 10 -4.92 10.35 -0.08
C ALA A 10 -5.72 9.08 -0.41
N PHE A 11 -5.04 7.95 -0.69
CA PHE A 11 -5.74 6.72 -1.02
C PHE A 11 -6.47 6.18 0.21
N THR A 12 -7.74 5.87 0.00
CA THR A 12 -8.57 5.18 0.98
C THR A 12 -8.22 3.70 1.01
N ARG A 13 -8.50 3.04 2.13
CA ARG A 13 -8.23 1.60 2.28
C ARG A 13 -8.87 0.77 1.16
N ASN A 14 -10.13 1.08 0.83
CA ASN A 14 -10.87 0.41 -0.24
C ASN A 14 -10.16 0.51 -1.60
N ARG A 15 -9.58 1.67 -1.93
CA ARG A 15 -8.83 1.82 -3.19
C ARG A 15 -7.58 0.95 -3.23
N ILE A 16 -6.93 0.76 -2.08
CA ILE A 16 -5.75 -0.08 -1.97
C ILE A 16 -6.12 -1.56 -2.06
N ASP A 17 -7.23 -1.97 -1.45
CA ASP A 17 -7.75 -3.34 -1.56
C ASP A 17 -8.08 -3.67 -3.03
N ASN A 18 -8.69 -2.74 -3.78
CA ASN A 18 -8.88 -2.91 -5.24
C ASN A 18 -7.56 -3.11 -5.99
N LEU A 19 -6.50 -2.37 -5.64
CA LEU A 19 -5.18 -2.54 -6.26
C LEU A 19 -4.55 -3.89 -5.92
N ILE A 20 -4.76 -4.39 -4.69
CA ILE A 20 -4.34 -5.73 -4.29
C ILE A 20 -5.06 -6.77 -5.14
N ASP A 21 -6.35 -6.62 -5.37
CA ASP A 21 -7.13 -7.55 -6.18
C ASP A 21 -6.74 -7.50 -7.65
N THR A 22 -6.54 -6.30 -8.21
CA THR A 22 -5.96 -6.15 -9.56
C THR A 22 -4.60 -6.86 -9.66
N ALA A 23 -3.71 -6.68 -8.68
CA ALA A 23 -2.42 -7.37 -8.68
C ALA A 23 -2.58 -8.90 -8.67
N LYS A 24 -3.57 -9.43 -7.93
CA LYS A 24 -3.89 -10.87 -7.94
C LYS A 24 -4.43 -11.34 -9.29
N GLU A 25 -5.26 -10.55 -9.97
CA GLU A 25 -5.75 -10.85 -11.32
C GLU A 25 -4.59 -10.95 -12.33
N PHE A 26 -3.56 -10.13 -12.17
CA PHE A 26 -2.31 -10.23 -12.95
C PHE A 26 -1.42 -11.42 -12.57
N GLY A 27 -1.85 -12.28 -11.65
CA GLY A 27 -1.13 -13.48 -11.22
C GLY A 27 -0.16 -13.26 -10.05
N ALA A 28 -0.18 -12.09 -9.40
CA ALA A 28 0.61 -11.88 -8.19
C ALA A 28 -0.05 -12.57 -6.98
N LYS A 29 0.75 -13.02 -6.01
CA LYS A 29 0.21 -13.60 -4.77
C LYS A 29 -0.37 -12.56 -3.80
N GLY A 30 -0.07 -11.29 -4.05
CA GLY A 30 -0.51 -10.16 -3.25
C GLY A 30 0.31 -8.91 -3.56
N LEU A 31 -0.13 -7.77 -3.04
CA LEU A 31 0.52 -6.49 -3.19
C LEU A 31 0.87 -5.93 -1.80
N ALA A 32 2.16 -5.72 -1.56
CA ALA A 32 2.65 -5.02 -0.38
C ALA A 32 2.58 -3.51 -0.62
N TRP A 33 1.95 -2.78 0.29
CA TRP A 33 1.78 -1.33 0.19
C TRP A 33 2.12 -0.68 1.53
N VAL A 34 2.61 0.55 1.47
CA VAL A 34 2.84 1.40 2.64
C VAL A 34 2.38 2.81 2.35
N LYS A 35 1.55 3.36 3.24
CA LYS A 35 1.15 4.76 3.23
C LYS A 35 1.95 5.50 4.29
N ILE A 36 2.41 6.70 3.94
CA ILE A 36 3.06 7.61 4.88
C ILE A 36 2.05 8.72 5.18
N ASN A 37 1.69 8.91 6.45
CA ASN A 37 0.81 10.00 6.85
C ASN A 37 1.60 11.33 6.94
N GLU A 38 0.90 12.46 7.14
CA GLU A 38 1.54 13.78 7.21
C GLU A 38 2.50 13.95 8.39
N GLU A 39 2.36 13.12 9.43
CA GLU A 39 3.24 13.07 10.60
C GLU A 39 4.46 12.14 10.40
N GLY A 40 4.58 11.50 9.23
CA GLY A 40 5.68 10.57 8.91
C GLY A 40 5.47 9.13 9.40
N ASN A 41 4.32 8.81 9.99
CA ASN A 41 3.97 7.46 10.42
C ASN A 41 3.59 6.56 9.22
N LEU A 42 4.04 5.30 9.30
CA LEU A 42 3.76 4.27 8.31
C LEU A 42 2.43 3.59 8.62
N ASP A 43 1.42 3.84 7.80
CA ASP A 43 0.15 3.13 7.82
C ASP A 43 0.20 2.00 6.78
N SER A 44 0.29 0.76 7.25
CA SER A 44 0.06 -0.42 6.42
C SER A 44 -0.12 -1.69 7.23
N SER A 45 -0.68 -2.71 6.57
CA SER A 45 -0.75 -4.06 7.11
C SER A 45 0.61 -4.69 7.39
N ILE A 46 1.69 -4.17 6.77
CA ILE A 46 3.05 -4.67 6.95
C ILE A 46 3.92 -3.79 7.85
N ALA A 47 3.47 -2.59 8.24
CA ALA A 47 4.25 -1.61 9.01
C ALA A 47 4.79 -2.21 10.32
N LYS A 48 4.01 -3.09 10.96
CA LYS A 48 4.40 -3.82 12.18
C LYS A 48 5.62 -4.74 12.01
N PHE A 49 6.02 -5.09 10.79
CA PHE A 49 7.18 -5.93 10.50
C PHE A 49 8.45 -5.13 10.19
N PHE A 50 8.35 -3.79 10.12
CA PHE A 50 9.49 -2.90 9.86
C PHE A 50 9.99 -2.19 11.12
N ASN A 51 9.70 -2.75 12.29
CA ASN A 51 10.09 -2.25 13.61
C ASN A 51 11.34 -2.96 14.13
#